data_AF-A0A6C0HSE7-F1
#
_entry.id   AF-A0A6C0HSE7-F1
#
_cell.length_a   1.000
_cell.length_b   1.000
_cell.length_c   1.000
_cell.angle_alpha   90.00
_cell.angle_beta   90.00
_cell.angle_gamma   90.00
#
_symmetry.space_group_name_H-M   'P 1'
#
loop_
_entity.id
_entity.type
_entity.pdbx_description
1 polymer ?
#
loop_
_entity_poly.entity_id
_entity_poly.type
_entity_poly.pdbx_seq_one_letter_code
_entity_poly.pdbx_strand_id
1 'polypeptide(L)'
;MDSDLLEYKIYLQKIMDIVLNIYKTEISKKYKVDISLNQLPTLKDVWEEYKQINISVLIECICLQMNIMETIGLTFYAISMEDIYVCEGIFIICGKTINIVKDKFTFRSPPILDKKKYFHYPEFLSQKTIPCSFDKTVIYYSFGLVVLTCLSSYPTFTNGEYYINDEPIDKFVEKIEGKIHYFLKRCFAPTRELLFI
;
A
#
# COMPACT_ATOMS: atom_id res chain seq x y z
N MET A 1 3.54 -21.28 -23.56
CA MET A 1 3.23 -19.84 -23.67
C MET A 1 1.79 -19.54 -23.24
N ASP A 2 0.80 -20.37 -23.61
CA ASP A 2 -0.60 -20.17 -23.16
C ASP A 2 -0.93 -20.72 -21.75
N SER A 3 -0.17 -21.68 -21.21
CA SER A 3 -0.37 -22.21 -19.85
C SER A 3 -0.10 -21.15 -18.77
N ASP A 4 0.98 -20.41 -18.92
CA ASP A 4 1.45 -19.44 -17.92
C ASP A 4 0.51 -18.24 -17.84
N LEU A 5 -0.08 -17.85 -18.99
CA LEU A 5 -1.09 -16.80 -19.06
C LEU A 5 -2.42 -17.24 -18.41
N LEU A 6 -2.78 -18.51 -18.56
CA LEU A 6 -3.99 -19.09 -17.95
C LEU A 6 -3.83 -19.20 -16.42
N GLU A 7 -2.69 -19.71 -15.95
CA GLU A 7 -2.36 -19.77 -14.53
C GLU A 7 -2.35 -18.38 -13.88
N TYR A 8 -1.77 -17.39 -14.56
CA TYR A 8 -1.76 -16.00 -14.10
C TYR A 8 -3.18 -15.41 -14.02
N LYS A 9 -4.04 -15.66 -15.02
CA LYS A 9 -5.46 -15.22 -14.97
C LYS A 9 -6.23 -15.86 -13.81
N ILE A 10 -6.01 -17.16 -13.56
CA ILE A 10 -6.62 -17.87 -12.42
C ILE A 10 -6.13 -17.29 -11.10
N TYR A 11 -4.84 -16.97 -10.99
CA TYR A 11 -4.24 -16.32 -9.82
C TYR A 11 -4.87 -14.95 -9.54
N LEU A 12 -4.96 -14.08 -10.56
CA LEU A 12 -5.63 -12.77 -10.42
C LEU A 12 -7.11 -12.91 -10.06
N GLN A 13 -7.83 -13.88 -10.65
CA GLN A 13 -9.22 -14.14 -10.31
C GLN A 13 -9.38 -14.57 -8.84
N LYS A 14 -8.49 -15.44 -8.32
CA LYS A 14 -8.50 -15.81 -6.90
C LYS A 14 -8.23 -14.62 -5.99
N ILE A 15 -7.27 -13.75 -6.34
CA ILE A 15 -7.02 -12.50 -5.61
C ILE A 15 -8.29 -11.65 -5.62
N MET A 16 -8.88 -11.43 -6.78
CA MET A 16 -10.12 -10.67 -6.92
C MET A 16 -11.24 -11.29 -6.10
N ASP A 17 -11.42 -12.61 -6.09
CA ASP A 17 -12.47 -13.26 -5.32
C ASP A 17 -12.24 -13.13 -3.82
N ILE A 18 -10.99 -13.25 -3.34
CA ILE A 18 -10.61 -13.05 -1.94
C ILE A 18 -10.82 -11.59 -1.54
N VAL A 19 -10.30 -10.66 -2.33
CA VAL A 19 -10.44 -9.20 -2.15
C VAL A 19 -11.91 -8.82 -2.16
N LEU A 20 -12.67 -9.23 -3.17
CA LEU A 20 -14.10 -8.98 -3.25
C LEU A 20 -14.86 -9.64 -2.11
N ASN A 21 -14.45 -10.80 -1.60
CA ASN A 21 -15.06 -11.38 -0.40
C ASN A 21 -14.72 -10.59 0.86
N ILE A 22 -13.46 -10.15 1.03
CA ILE A 22 -13.00 -9.33 2.17
C ILE A 22 -13.64 -7.94 2.16
N TYR A 23 -13.73 -7.29 1.00
CA TYR A 23 -14.39 -5.99 0.85
C TYR A 23 -15.92 -6.13 0.73
N LYS A 24 -16.45 -7.28 0.30
CA LYS A 24 -17.86 -7.64 0.54
C LYS A 24 -18.12 -7.73 2.04
N THR A 25 -17.16 -8.10 2.91
CA THR A 25 -17.33 -8.04 4.38
C THR A 25 -17.39 -6.64 4.97
N GLU A 26 -16.66 -5.67 4.38
CA GLU A 26 -16.80 -4.25 4.72
C GLU A 26 -18.16 -3.69 4.24
N ILE A 27 -18.63 -4.11 3.05
CA ILE A 27 -20.00 -3.84 2.55
C ILE A 27 -21.07 -4.63 3.34
N SER A 28 -20.73 -5.81 3.87
CA SER A 28 -21.59 -6.72 4.62
C SER A 28 -21.44 -6.58 6.13
N LYS A 29 -21.16 -5.38 6.65
CA LYS A 29 -21.54 -5.03 8.04
C LYS A 29 -23.06 -5.16 8.32
N LYS A 30 -23.85 -5.72 7.38
CA LYS A 30 -25.19 -6.32 7.55
C LYS A 30 -25.23 -7.86 7.73
N TYR A 31 -24.20 -8.62 7.35
CA TYR A 31 -24.13 -10.09 7.44
C TYR A 31 -22.71 -10.56 7.79
N LYS A 32 -22.56 -11.08 9.02
CA LYS A 32 -21.31 -11.55 9.64
C LYS A 32 -20.63 -12.65 8.81
N VAL A 33 -19.43 -12.40 8.29
CA VAL A 33 -18.52 -13.46 7.81
C VAL A 33 -17.19 -13.30 8.54
N ASP A 34 -16.70 -14.42 9.05
CA ASP A 34 -15.54 -14.56 9.94
C ASP A 34 -14.48 -15.38 9.18
N ILE A 35 -13.67 -14.70 8.35
CA ILE A 35 -12.39 -15.28 7.92
C ILE A 35 -11.42 -14.89 9.03
N SER A 36 -10.86 -15.85 9.77
CA SER A 36 -9.96 -15.56 10.89
C SER A 36 -8.60 -15.07 10.38
N LEU A 37 -8.56 -13.86 9.81
CA LEU A 37 -7.34 -13.14 9.40
C LEU A 37 -6.30 -13.08 10.53
N ASN A 38 -6.76 -13.18 11.78
CA ASN A 38 -5.95 -13.24 13.00
C ASN A 38 -4.95 -14.42 13.05
N GLN A 39 -5.04 -15.40 12.15
CA GLN A 39 -4.12 -16.53 12.06
C GLN A 39 -3.12 -16.42 10.89
N LEU A 40 -3.30 -15.46 9.99
CA LEU A 40 -2.38 -15.26 8.86
C LEU A 40 -1.20 -14.39 9.28
N PRO A 41 0.03 -14.72 8.85
CA PRO A 41 1.17 -13.84 9.09
C PRO A 41 1.00 -12.54 8.31
N THR A 42 1.44 -11.45 8.92
CA THR A 42 1.60 -10.17 8.21
C THR A 42 2.91 -10.16 7.44
N LEU A 43 3.03 -9.25 6.48
CA LEU A 43 4.26 -9.03 5.73
C LEU A 43 5.42 -8.65 6.69
N LYS A 44 5.12 -7.94 7.79
CA LYS A 44 6.11 -7.66 8.85
C LYS A 44 6.65 -8.92 9.53
N ASP A 45 5.83 -9.97 9.67
CA ASP A 45 6.25 -11.20 10.34
C ASP A 45 7.20 -12.02 9.45
N VAL A 46 7.07 -11.89 8.13
CA VAL A 46 7.71 -12.82 7.18
C VAL A 46 8.72 -12.17 6.22
N TRP A 47 8.82 -10.84 6.14
CA TRP A 47 9.66 -10.20 5.11
C TRP A 47 11.16 -10.59 5.17
N GLU A 48 11.72 -10.87 6.36
CA GLU A 48 13.11 -11.35 6.49
C GLU A 48 13.29 -12.80 6.03
N GLU A 49 12.29 -13.65 6.30
CA GLU A 49 12.29 -15.06 5.90
C GLU A 49 12.03 -15.20 4.39
N TYR A 50 11.28 -14.27 3.84
CA TYR A 50 11.00 -14.16 2.42
C TYR A 50 11.87 -13.06 1.78
N LYS A 51 13.19 -13.11 1.95
CA LYS A 51 14.13 -12.34 1.10
C LYS A 51 13.96 -12.59 -0.41
N GLN A 52 13.12 -13.56 -0.78
CA GLN A 52 12.63 -13.85 -2.12
C GLN A 52 11.16 -13.48 -2.33
N ILE A 53 10.59 -12.50 -1.60
CA ILE A 53 9.28 -11.93 -1.97
C ILE A 53 9.41 -11.52 -3.43
N ASN A 54 8.54 -12.08 -4.25
CA ASN A 54 8.41 -11.59 -5.61
C ASN A 54 7.76 -10.20 -5.51
N ILE A 55 8.60 -9.18 -5.44
CA ILE A 55 8.18 -7.78 -5.30
C ILE A 55 7.19 -7.39 -6.40
N SER A 56 7.32 -7.97 -7.60
CA SER A 56 6.36 -7.75 -8.68
C SER A 56 4.97 -8.24 -8.32
N VAL A 57 4.87 -9.43 -7.70
CA VAL A 57 3.59 -10.00 -7.25
C VAL A 57 2.98 -9.16 -6.13
N LEU A 58 3.80 -8.69 -5.17
CA LEU A 58 3.36 -7.74 -4.14
C LEU A 58 2.80 -6.47 -4.79
N ILE A 59 3.55 -5.84 -5.71
CA ILE A 59 3.11 -4.64 -6.44
C ILE A 59 1.78 -4.87 -7.16
N GLU A 60 1.65 -5.96 -7.89
CA GLU A 60 0.43 -6.29 -8.64
C GLU A 60 -0.78 -6.51 -7.72
N CYS A 61 -0.63 -7.33 -6.67
CA CYS A 61 -1.70 -7.62 -5.72
C CYS A 61 -2.24 -6.34 -5.05
N ILE A 62 -1.31 -5.49 -4.60
CA ILE A 62 -1.63 -4.29 -3.83
C ILE A 62 -2.23 -3.22 -4.75
N CYS A 63 -1.64 -2.98 -5.92
CA CYS A 63 -2.19 -2.04 -6.91
C CYS A 63 -3.60 -2.44 -7.35
N LEU A 64 -3.85 -3.74 -7.58
CA LEU A 64 -5.18 -4.24 -7.94
C LEU A 64 -6.20 -3.94 -6.83
N GLN A 65 -5.85 -4.18 -5.57
CA GLN A 65 -6.71 -3.88 -4.43
C GLN A 65 -7.00 -2.38 -4.30
N MET A 66 -6.00 -1.53 -4.44
CA MET A 66 -6.16 -0.08 -4.41
C MET A 66 -7.08 0.40 -5.54
N ASN A 67 -6.89 -0.09 -6.76
CA ASN A 67 -7.74 0.25 -7.91
C ASN A 67 -9.20 -0.17 -7.65
N ILE A 68 -9.44 -1.38 -7.13
CA ILE A 68 -10.80 -1.85 -6.78
C ILE A 68 -11.43 -0.91 -5.75
N MET A 69 -10.70 -0.52 -4.71
CA MET A 69 -11.18 0.38 -3.67
C MET A 69 -11.57 1.75 -4.23
N GLU A 70 -10.77 2.29 -5.14
CA GLU A 70 -11.06 3.57 -5.79
C GLU A 70 -12.34 3.51 -6.63
N THR A 71 -12.61 2.39 -7.33
CA THR A 71 -13.85 2.23 -8.11
C THR A 71 -15.11 2.27 -7.27
N ILE A 72 -15.02 1.94 -5.97
CA ILE A 72 -16.14 1.99 -5.02
C ILE A 72 -16.12 3.25 -4.14
N GLY A 73 -15.29 4.25 -4.48
CA GLY A 73 -15.25 5.53 -3.78
C GLY A 73 -14.51 5.48 -2.43
N LEU A 74 -13.61 4.52 -2.24
CA LEU A 74 -12.77 4.38 -1.06
C LEU A 74 -11.28 4.46 -1.41
N THR A 75 -10.45 4.81 -0.43
CA THR A 75 -9.00 4.65 -0.50
C THR A 75 -8.43 4.33 0.88
N PHE A 76 -7.15 3.96 0.93
CA PHE A 76 -6.36 3.94 2.17
C PHE A 76 -5.63 5.28 2.29
N TYR A 77 -5.53 5.83 3.49
CA TYR A 77 -4.75 7.06 3.68
C TYR A 77 -3.28 6.80 4.03
N ALA A 78 -3.00 5.61 4.57
CA ALA A 78 -1.66 5.11 4.87
C ALA A 78 -1.71 3.59 5.06
N ILE A 79 -0.61 2.90 4.77
CA ILE A 79 -0.42 1.47 5.02
C ILE A 79 0.98 1.22 5.56
N SER A 80 1.18 0.09 6.24
CA SER A 80 2.48 -0.46 6.58
C SER A 80 2.53 -1.97 6.35
N MET A 81 3.69 -2.56 6.66
CA MET A 81 3.91 -4.00 6.61
C MET A 81 2.93 -4.80 7.49
N GLU A 82 2.40 -4.19 8.55
CA GLU A 82 1.44 -4.84 9.47
C GLU A 82 0.02 -4.91 8.89
N ASP A 83 -0.31 -4.06 7.92
CA ASP A 83 -1.62 -4.05 7.30
C ASP A 83 -1.69 -5.00 6.09
N ILE A 84 -0.60 -5.70 5.75
CA ILE A 84 -0.54 -6.59 4.59
C ILE A 84 -0.42 -8.02 5.09
N TYR A 85 -1.43 -8.84 4.85
CA TYR A 85 -1.42 -10.26 5.17
C TYR A 85 -0.87 -11.07 4.01
N VAL A 86 -0.14 -12.14 4.33
CA VAL A 86 0.47 -13.05 3.35
C VAL A 86 -0.19 -14.41 3.44
N CYS A 87 -0.72 -14.91 2.32
CA CYS A 87 -1.34 -16.23 2.22
C CYS A 87 -0.94 -16.88 0.89
N GLU A 88 -0.16 -17.96 0.92
CA GLU A 88 0.23 -18.72 -0.29
C GLU A 88 0.82 -17.84 -1.43
N GLY A 89 1.60 -16.81 -1.07
CA GLY A 89 2.17 -15.87 -2.05
C GLY A 89 1.20 -14.80 -2.57
N ILE A 90 0.00 -14.70 -2.00
CA ILE A 90 -0.96 -13.61 -2.20
C ILE A 90 -0.80 -12.59 -1.07
N PHE A 91 -0.85 -11.30 -1.42
CA PHE A 91 -0.74 -10.18 -0.50
C PHE A 91 -2.08 -9.45 -0.39
N ILE A 92 -2.57 -9.25 0.82
CA ILE A 92 -3.91 -8.70 1.08
C ILE A 92 -3.78 -7.49 2.00
N ILE A 93 -4.25 -6.31 1.57
CA ILE A 93 -4.34 -5.13 2.42
C ILE A 93 -5.57 -5.24 3.32
N CYS A 94 -5.35 -5.07 4.62
CA CYS A 94 -6.34 -4.97 5.67
C CYS A 94 -6.09 -3.69 6.50
N GLY A 95 -6.07 -2.55 5.81
CA GLY A 95 -5.85 -1.22 6.39
C GLY A 95 -7.13 -0.44 6.66
N LYS A 96 -7.00 0.73 7.30
CA LYS A 96 -8.13 1.66 7.49
C LYS A 96 -8.43 2.39 6.18
N THR A 97 -9.72 2.45 5.85
CA THR A 97 -10.22 3.08 4.61
C THR A 97 -10.87 4.43 4.89
N ILE A 98 -10.97 5.26 3.86
CA ILE A 98 -11.63 6.57 3.89
C ILE A 98 -12.33 6.85 2.56
N ASN A 99 -13.45 7.58 2.61
CA ASN A 99 -14.19 7.98 1.42
C ASN A 99 -13.41 9.01 0.58
N ILE A 100 -13.45 8.83 -0.74
CA ILE A 100 -12.92 9.79 -1.71
C ILE A 100 -14.06 10.53 -2.42
N VAL A 101 -13.86 11.83 -2.66
CA VAL A 101 -14.74 12.71 -3.42
C VAL A 101 -13.88 13.50 -4.38
N LYS A 102 -14.09 13.32 -5.70
CA LYS A 102 -13.28 13.94 -6.76
C LYS A 102 -11.77 13.71 -6.54
N ASP A 103 -11.40 12.44 -6.39
CA ASP A 103 -10.03 11.95 -6.16
C ASP A 103 -9.34 12.48 -4.89
N LYS A 104 -10.11 13.08 -3.97
CA LYS A 104 -9.58 13.61 -2.71
C LYS A 104 -10.31 13.05 -1.51
N PHE A 105 -9.61 12.95 -0.38
CA PHE A 105 -10.21 12.69 0.91
C PHE A 105 -9.89 13.82 1.88
N THR A 106 -10.76 14.03 2.87
CA THR A 106 -10.66 15.15 3.81
C THR A 106 -10.69 14.66 5.24
N PHE A 107 -9.69 15.05 6.03
CA PHE A 107 -9.76 14.93 7.48
C PHE A 107 -10.41 16.16 8.08
N ARG A 108 -11.47 15.93 8.85
CA ARG A 108 -12.18 16.97 9.61
C ARG A 108 -11.82 16.96 11.09
N SER A 109 -11.11 15.94 11.54
CA SER A 109 -10.46 15.83 12.84
C SER A 109 -8.99 15.53 12.61
N PRO A 110 -8.08 15.87 13.53
CA PRO A 110 -6.69 15.45 13.41
C PRO A 110 -6.65 13.94 13.16
N PRO A 111 -6.03 13.47 12.07
CA PRO A 111 -5.87 12.04 11.89
C PRO A 111 -5.10 11.50 13.11
N ILE A 112 -5.52 10.34 13.65
CA ILE A 112 -4.69 9.61 14.61
C ILE A 112 -3.50 9.10 13.79
N LEU A 113 -2.50 9.95 13.65
CA LEU A 113 -1.24 9.66 12.99
C LEU A 113 -0.46 8.78 13.95
N ASP A 114 -0.71 7.48 13.87
CA ASP A 114 0.20 6.52 14.48
C ASP A 114 1.49 6.53 13.66
N LYS A 115 2.39 7.45 14.01
CA LYS A 115 3.69 7.65 13.37
C LYS A 115 4.61 6.44 13.53
N LYS A 116 4.32 5.56 14.48
CA LYS A 116 5.10 4.34 14.72
C LYS A 116 4.58 3.17 13.89
N LYS A 117 3.26 3.14 13.63
CA LYS A 117 2.62 2.06 12.89
C LYS A 117 2.63 2.24 11.37
N TYR A 118 2.40 3.46 10.87
CA TYR A 118 2.16 3.69 9.45
C TYR A 118 3.28 4.45 8.76
N PHE A 119 3.51 4.11 7.50
CA PHE A 119 4.31 4.91 6.57
C PHE A 119 3.43 6.03 6.03
N HIS A 120 3.72 7.28 6.39
CA HIS A 120 2.88 8.43 6.04
C HIS A 120 3.53 9.25 4.93
N TYR A 121 2.71 9.88 4.11
CA TYR A 121 3.18 10.93 3.21
C TYR A 121 3.74 12.12 4.03
N PRO A 122 4.92 12.70 3.73
CA PRO A 122 5.53 13.73 4.57
C PRO A 122 4.65 14.97 4.81
N GLU A 123 3.91 15.42 3.79
CA GLU A 123 2.97 16.54 3.93
C GLU A 123 1.83 16.23 4.90
N PHE A 124 1.50 14.95 5.06
CA PHE A 124 0.51 14.48 6.01
C PHE A 124 0.96 14.73 7.46
N LEU A 125 2.27 14.57 7.71
CA LEU A 125 2.90 14.76 9.02
C LEU A 125 3.12 16.23 9.40
N SER A 126 3.17 17.12 8.40
CA SER A 126 3.42 18.56 8.60
C SER A 126 2.15 19.40 8.73
N GLN A 127 0.96 18.82 8.50
CA GLN A 127 -0.30 19.55 8.63
C GLN A 127 -0.57 20.01 10.06
N LYS A 128 -0.91 21.30 10.19
CA LYS A 128 -1.27 21.94 11.46
C LYS A 128 -2.73 22.37 11.52
N THR A 129 -3.47 22.23 10.43
CA THR A 129 -4.81 22.81 10.26
C THR A 129 -5.82 21.78 9.76
N ILE A 130 -7.05 21.90 10.24
CA ILE A 130 -8.22 21.14 9.78
C ILE A 130 -9.33 22.11 9.32
N PRO A 131 -10.15 21.74 8.30
CA PRO A 131 -10.05 20.51 7.53
C PRO A 131 -8.83 20.54 6.58
N CYS A 132 -8.20 19.39 6.39
CA CYS A 132 -7.13 19.20 5.41
C CYS A 132 -7.55 18.14 4.39
N SER A 133 -7.24 18.38 3.12
CA SER A 133 -7.61 17.50 2.02
C SER A 133 -6.39 17.04 1.26
N PHE A 134 -6.36 15.74 0.95
CA PHE A 134 -5.27 15.09 0.25
C PHE A 134 -5.80 14.40 -0.98
N ASP A 135 -4.95 14.32 -1.98
CA ASP A 135 -5.20 13.48 -3.15
C ASP A 135 -5.15 12.01 -2.74
N LYS A 136 -6.00 11.17 -3.32
CA LYS A 136 -6.02 9.72 -3.06
C LYS A 136 -4.65 9.08 -3.34
N THR A 137 -3.85 9.65 -4.23
CA THR A 137 -2.53 9.15 -4.64
C THR A 137 -1.48 9.14 -3.53
N VAL A 138 -1.70 9.85 -2.40
CA VAL A 138 -0.74 9.83 -1.28
C VAL A 138 -0.50 8.42 -0.71
N ILE A 139 -1.43 7.50 -0.90
CA ILE A 139 -1.27 6.09 -0.55
C ILE A 139 -0.10 5.41 -1.29
N TYR A 140 0.20 5.83 -2.52
CA TYR A 140 1.30 5.26 -3.29
C TYR A 140 2.65 5.59 -2.66
N TYR A 141 2.75 6.69 -1.91
CA TYR A 141 3.94 7.00 -1.13
C TYR A 141 4.14 5.97 0.00
N SER A 142 3.08 5.72 0.78
CA SER A 142 3.10 4.67 1.82
C SER A 142 3.44 3.31 1.23
N PHE A 143 2.89 2.99 0.05
CA PHE A 143 3.18 1.73 -0.61
C PHE A 143 4.62 1.64 -1.14
N GLY A 144 5.16 2.74 -1.67
CA GLY A 144 6.57 2.83 -2.03
C GLY A 144 7.49 2.52 -0.85
N LEU A 145 7.15 3.03 0.34
CA LEU A 145 7.91 2.74 1.57
C LEU A 145 7.83 1.27 1.99
N VAL A 146 6.67 0.61 1.83
CA VAL A 146 6.53 -0.85 2.01
C VAL A 146 7.48 -1.58 1.06
N VAL A 147 7.45 -1.26 -0.23
CA VAL A 147 8.30 -1.92 -1.23
C VAL A 147 9.78 -1.70 -0.95
N LEU A 148 10.19 -0.47 -0.59
CA LEU A 148 11.57 -0.18 -0.19
C LEU A 148 12.00 -0.98 1.05
N THR A 149 11.11 -1.13 2.03
CA THR A 149 11.38 -1.93 3.23
C THR A 149 11.67 -3.38 2.86
N CYS A 150 10.88 -3.96 1.95
CA CYS A 150 11.10 -5.32 1.46
C CYS A 150 12.41 -5.48 0.67
N LEU A 151 12.89 -4.42 0.00
CA LEU A 151 14.11 -4.45 -0.81
C LEU A 151 15.39 -4.19 -0.01
N SER A 152 15.28 -3.55 1.15
CA SER A 152 16.45 -3.11 1.92
C SER A 152 16.23 -3.22 3.42
N SER A 153 15.96 -2.09 4.07
CA SER A 153 15.83 -1.97 5.52
C SER A 153 14.65 -1.06 5.86
N TYR A 154 14.24 -1.07 7.12
CA TYR A 154 13.18 -0.18 7.59
C TYR A 154 13.57 1.29 7.42
N PRO A 155 12.73 2.11 6.77
CA PRO A 155 13.01 3.53 6.63
C PRO A 155 12.93 4.25 7.96
N THR A 156 13.85 5.19 8.18
CA THR A 156 13.82 6.10 9.32
C THR A 156 13.27 7.45 8.88
N PHE A 157 12.43 8.07 9.71
CA PHE A 157 11.90 9.41 9.44
C PHE A 157 12.58 10.42 10.35
N THR A 158 13.33 11.35 9.75
CA THR A 158 14.04 12.40 10.48
C THR A 158 14.01 13.70 9.69
N ASN A 159 13.88 14.83 10.38
CA ASN A 159 13.86 16.17 9.77
C ASN A 159 12.85 16.38 8.63
N GLY A 160 11.73 15.65 8.63
CA GLY A 160 10.69 15.81 7.61
C GLY A 160 10.85 14.91 6.38
N GLU A 161 11.88 14.06 6.37
CA GLU A 161 12.22 13.19 5.24
C GLU A 161 12.46 11.75 5.69
N TYR A 162 12.32 10.82 4.75
CA TYR A 162 12.61 9.41 4.98
C TYR A 162 14.00 9.06 4.46
N TYR A 163 14.68 8.19 5.20
CA TYR A 163 16.03 7.73 4.94
C TYR A 163 16.08 6.20 4.97
N ILE A 164 16.91 5.62 4.11
CA ILE A 164 17.28 4.20 4.09
C ILE A 164 18.79 4.13 4.21
N ASN A 165 19.32 3.41 5.22
CA ASN A 165 20.77 3.29 5.45
C ASN A 165 21.50 4.65 5.44
N ASP A 166 20.95 5.63 6.18
CA ASP A 166 21.45 7.01 6.30
C ASP A 166 21.44 7.84 5.00
N GLU A 167 20.76 7.37 3.96
CA GLU A 167 20.62 8.05 2.69
C GLU A 167 19.17 8.48 2.41
N PRO A 168 18.92 9.71 1.92
CA PRO A 168 17.59 10.12 1.49
C PRO A 168 17.00 9.16 0.47
N ILE A 169 15.70 8.86 0.59
CA ILE A 169 15.01 7.90 -0.29
C ILE A 169 15.26 8.17 -1.77
N ASP A 170 15.19 9.43 -2.20
CA ASP A 170 15.33 9.77 -3.62
C ASP A 170 16.69 9.31 -4.18
N LYS A 171 17.76 9.43 -3.39
CA LYS A 171 19.09 8.96 -3.79
C LYS A 171 19.21 7.45 -3.74
N PHE A 172 18.57 6.82 -2.76
CA PHE A 172 18.54 5.36 -2.66
C PHE A 172 17.81 4.73 -3.87
N VAL A 173 16.68 5.31 -4.28
CA VAL A 173 15.87 4.83 -5.42
C VAL A 173 16.62 4.89 -6.75
N GLU A 174 17.50 5.88 -6.94
CA GLU A 174 18.36 5.99 -8.14
C GLU A 174 19.39 4.85 -8.25
N LYS A 175 19.61 4.06 -7.19
CA LYS A 175 20.49 2.87 -7.21
C LYS A 175 19.75 1.58 -7.56
N ILE A 176 18.42 1.61 -7.59
CA ILE A 176 17.59 0.46 -7.95
C ILE A 176 17.51 0.41 -9.48
N GLU A 177 17.55 -0.79 -10.04
CA GLU A 177 17.47 -1.00 -11.49
C GLU A 177 16.10 -1.56 -11.93
N GLY A 178 15.80 -1.40 -13.21
CA GLY A 178 14.65 -2.05 -13.86
C GLY A 178 13.28 -1.46 -13.52
N LYS A 179 12.23 -2.28 -13.62
CA LYS A 179 10.83 -1.84 -13.48
C LYS A 179 10.52 -1.30 -12.09
N ILE A 180 11.18 -1.84 -11.06
CA ILE A 180 10.98 -1.45 -9.67
C ILE A 180 11.46 0.00 -9.44
N HIS A 181 12.56 0.42 -10.06
CA HIS A 181 13.02 1.81 -10.03
C HIS A 181 11.94 2.78 -10.51
N TYR A 182 11.38 2.54 -11.70
CA TYR A 182 10.36 3.41 -12.27
C TYR A 182 9.08 3.44 -11.44
N PHE A 183 8.70 2.29 -10.86
CA PHE A 183 7.59 2.21 -9.92
C PHE A 183 7.83 3.09 -8.68
N LEU A 184 8.97 2.91 -7.99
CA LEU A 184 9.30 3.67 -6.79
C LEU A 184 9.45 5.17 -7.07
N LYS A 185 10.08 5.53 -8.19
CA LYS A 185 10.21 6.92 -8.62
C LYS A 185 8.84 7.60 -8.78
N ARG A 186 7.84 6.86 -9.28
CA ARG A 186 6.46 7.36 -9.35
C ARG A 186 5.83 7.47 -7.97
N CYS A 187 5.95 6.44 -7.12
CA CYS A 187 5.42 6.47 -5.75
C CYS A 187 5.88 7.68 -4.94
N PHE A 188 7.13 8.11 -5.12
CA PHE A 188 7.72 9.25 -4.42
C PHE A 188 7.67 10.57 -5.21
N ALA A 189 7.12 10.55 -6.42
CA ALA A 189 6.94 11.77 -7.19
C ALA A 189 5.99 12.73 -6.46
N PRO A 190 6.20 14.05 -6.59
CA PRO A 190 5.22 15.02 -6.12
C PRO A 190 3.84 14.69 -6.72
N THR A 191 2.77 14.86 -5.93
CA THR A 191 1.39 14.44 -6.21
C THR A 191 0.83 14.93 -7.57
N ARG A 192 1.52 15.86 -8.23
CA ARG A 192 1.14 16.45 -9.52
C ARG A 192 1.61 15.65 -10.74
N GLU A 193 2.45 14.63 -10.57
CA GLU A 193 3.10 13.89 -11.68
C GLU A 193 2.60 12.44 -11.84
N LEU A 194 1.76 11.97 -10.93
CA LEU A 194 1.15 10.62 -10.97
C LEU A 194 -0.06 10.57 -11.93
N LEU A 195 0.19 10.77 -13.22
CA LEU A 195 -0.80 10.54 -14.27
C LEU A 195 -0.45 9.27 -15.05
N PHE A 196 -1.38 8.30 -15.02
CA PHE A 196 -1.50 7.07 -15.82
C PHE A 196 -0.69 5.81 -15.39
N ILE A 197 -1.46 4.81 -14.91
CA ILE A 197 -1.24 3.39 -15.18
C ILE A 197 -2.43 2.93 -16.04
#